data_AF-A0A966Y515-F1
#
_entry.id   AF-A0A966Y515-F1
#
_cell.length_a   1.000
_cell.length_b   1.000
_cell.length_c   1.000
_cell.angle_alpha   90.00
_cell.angle_beta   90.00
_cell.angle_gamma   90.00
#
_symmetry.space_group_name_H-M   'P 1'
#
loop_
_entity.id
_entity.type
_entity.pdbx_description
1 polymer ?
#
loop_
_entity_poly.entity_id
_entity_poly.type
_entity_poly.pdbx_seq_one_letter_code
_entity_poly.pdbx_strand_id
1 'polypeptide(L)'
;KGISAGKSDMMYRGLVDISSKADNSRNFTQCDSLLMGNKCGAHTIPYIKNKNIKSNIEHEATTSKISDEQLYYCNQRGLSQEEAVSLIVNGFCKEVLQQLPMEFAVEAQKLVGISLEGSVG
;
A
#
# COMPACT_ATOMS: atom_id res chain seq x y z
N LYS A 1 -0.07 1.09 3.15
CA LYS A 1 -0.21 0.69 1.74
C LYS A 1 0.32 1.81 0.86
N GLY A 2 1.33 1.59 0.03
CA GLY A 2 1.80 2.56 -0.96
C GLY A 2 1.92 1.92 -2.34
N ILE A 3 1.77 2.71 -3.40
CA ILE A 3 1.84 2.22 -4.79
C ILE A 3 2.88 3.06 -5.52
N SER A 4 3.74 2.40 -6.31
CA SER A 4 4.77 3.05 -7.12
C SER A 4 4.66 2.59 -8.57
N ALA A 5 4.67 3.54 -9.50
CA ALA A 5 4.34 3.33 -10.91
C ALA A 5 5.34 3.99 -11.86
N GLY A 6 5.47 3.47 -13.09
CA GLY A 6 6.28 4.07 -14.14
C GLY A 6 7.75 4.16 -13.75
N LYS A 7 8.25 5.39 -13.56
CA LYS A 7 9.64 5.68 -13.14
C LYS A 7 9.71 6.36 -11.76
N SER A 8 8.66 6.24 -10.97
CA SER A 8 8.57 6.91 -9.66
C SER A 8 9.28 6.12 -8.55
N ASP A 9 9.69 6.85 -7.52
CA ASP A 9 10.16 6.29 -6.25
C ASP A 9 9.20 6.74 -5.15
N MET A 10 8.63 5.77 -4.45
CA MET A 10 7.77 5.99 -3.29
C MET A 10 8.53 5.58 -2.03
N MET A 11 8.39 6.35 -0.96
CA MET A 11 9.08 6.08 0.30
C MET A 11 8.14 6.23 1.49
N TYR A 12 7.97 5.15 2.25
CA TYR A 12 7.41 5.20 3.58
C TYR A 12 8.48 5.57 4.60
N ARG A 13 8.19 6.53 5.48
CA ARG A 13 8.98 6.86 6.67
C ARG A 13 8.08 6.90 7.88
N GLY A 14 8.44 6.17 8.93
CA GLY A 14 7.67 6.12 10.18
C GLY A 14 8.56 6.05 11.40
N LEU A 15 8.10 6.61 12.52
CA LEU A 15 8.75 6.50 13.83
C LEU A 15 7.72 6.02 14.86
N VAL A 16 8.06 4.94 15.56
CA VAL A 16 7.40 4.49 16.77
C VAL A 16 8.32 4.85 17.96
N ASP A 17 7.94 5.84 18.78
CA ASP A 17 8.69 6.25 19.99
C ASP A 17 7.91 5.88 21.25
N ILE A 18 8.34 4.84 21.95
CA ILE A 18 7.76 4.39 23.22
C ILE A 18 8.57 5.00 24.38
N SER A 19 7.90 5.88 25.13
CA SER A 19 8.49 6.53 26.31
C SER A 19 8.67 5.53 27.48
N SER A 20 9.59 5.81 28.38
CA SER A 20 9.89 4.92 29.53
C SER A 20 8.71 4.70 30.47
N LYS A 21 7.70 5.58 30.49
CA LYS A 21 6.50 5.45 31.34
C LYS A 21 5.32 4.75 30.66
N ALA A 22 5.45 4.37 29.39
CA ALA A 22 4.38 3.75 28.60
C ALA A 22 4.29 2.24 28.85
N ASP A 23 3.99 1.87 30.10
CA ASP A 23 3.80 0.45 30.48
C ASP A 23 2.64 -0.16 29.69
N ASN A 24 2.82 -1.40 29.23
CA ASN A 24 1.84 -2.17 28.44
C ASN A 24 1.40 -1.52 27.11
N SER A 25 2.16 -0.55 26.59
CA SER A 25 1.87 0.02 25.26
C SER A 25 1.97 -1.05 24.18
N ARG A 26 1.08 -0.99 23.18
CA ARG A 26 1.11 -1.88 22.01
C ARG A 26 1.16 -1.07 20.73
N ASN A 27 2.02 -1.49 19.79
CA ASN A 27 2.05 -0.99 18.43
C ASN A 27 2.06 -2.16 17.45
N PHE A 28 1.25 -2.05 16.42
CA PHE A 28 1.32 -2.89 15.23
C PHE A 28 1.42 -1.95 14.03
N THR A 29 2.48 -2.10 13.23
CA THR A 29 2.71 -1.28 12.04
C THR A 29 2.87 -2.19 10.84
N GLN A 30 2.00 -2.02 9.85
CA GLN A 30 2.06 -2.78 8.59
C GLN A 30 2.31 -1.86 7.40
N CYS A 31 3.37 -2.14 6.66
CA CYS A 31 3.88 -1.34 5.56
C CYS A 31 3.90 -2.14 4.26
N ASP A 32 2.74 -2.23 3.59
CA ASP A 32 2.69 -2.89 2.29
C ASP A 32 2.94 -1.92 1.14
N SER A 33 3.71 -2.37 0.15
CA SER A 33 4.03 -1.64 -1.07
C SER A 33 3.65 -2.44 -2.31
N LEU A 34 3.14 -1.76 -3.33
CA LEU A 34 2.82 -2.35 -4.63
C LEU A 34 3.63 -1.66 -5.73
N LEU A 35 4.43 -2.44 -6.46
CA LEU A 35 5.20 -2.02 -7.61
C LEU A 35 4.42 -2.31 -8.90
N MET A 36 4.27 -1.28 -9.74
CA MET A 36 3.66 -1.37 -11.05
C MET A 36 4.69 -1.02 -12.12
N GLY A 37 5.26 -2.06 -12.72
CA GLY A 37 6.35 -1.97 -13.70
C GLY A 37 7.71 -2.35 -13.13
N ASN A 38 8.74 -2.21 -13.96
CA ASN A 38 10.12 -2.62 -13.65
C ASN A 38 11.08 -1.44 -13.41
N LYS A 39 10.58 -0.21 -13.53
CA LYS A 39 11.41 1.01 -13.47
C LYS A 39 11.05 1.93 -12.30
N CYS A 40 10.19 1.46 -11.40
CA CYS A 40 9.76 2.17 -10.21
C CYS A 40 10.35 1.54 -8.94
N GLY A 41 10.41 2.33 -7.87
CA GLY A 41 10.94 1.92 -6.56
C GLY A 41 9.94 2.13 -5.43
N ALA A 42 9.98 1.26 -4.43
CA ALA A 42 9.21 1.38 -3.20
C ALA A 42 10.14 1.11 -2.01
N HIS A 43 10.29 2.10 -1.14
CA HIS A 43 11.26 2.10 -0.05
C HIS A 43 10.54 2.21 1.29
N THR A 44 10.86 1.33 2.24
CA THR A 44 10.28 1.35 3.59
C THR A 44 11.38 1.62 4.61
N ILE A 45 11.32 2.77 5.28
CA ILE A 45 12.31 3.18 6.29
C ILE A 45 11.61 3.34 7.66
N PRO A 46 11.47 2.25 8.43
CA PRO A 46 10.88 2.29 9.76
C PRO A 46 11.94 2.67 10.82
N TYR A 47 11.52 3.45 11.80
CA TYR A 47 12.28 3.73 13.02
C TYR A 47 11.47 3.26 14.23
N ILE A 48 12.11 2.46 15.10
CA ILE A 48 11.51 2.03 16.36
C ILE A 48 12.47 2.42 17.48
N LYS A 49 11.98 3.28 18.37
CA LYS A 49 12.68 3.72 19.57
C LYS A 49 11.87 3.27 20.77
N ASN A 50 12.35 2.25 21.46
CA ASN A 50 11.66 1.70 22.62
C ASN A 50 12.47 1.93 23.91
N LYS A 51 11.87 2.61 24.88
CA LYS A 51 12.43 2.82 26.22
C LYS A 51 11.67 2.09 27.33
N ASN A 52 10.72 1.21 26.99
CA ASN A 52 9.91 0.48 27.96
C ASN A 52 9.95 -1.04 27.69
N ILE A 53 10.38 -1.82 28.67
CA ILE A 53 10.50 -3.28 28.53
C ILE A 53 9.15 -4.02 28.54
N LYS A 54 8.08 -3.37 29.02
CA LYS A 54 6.72 -3.93 29.09
C LYS A 54 5.88 -3.61 27.85
N SER A 55 6.45 -2.98 26.83
CA SER A 55 5.74 -2.70 25.57
C SER A 55 5.79 -3.88 24.61
N ASN A 56 4.76 -4.06 23.78
CA ASN A 56 4.80 -4.94 22.62
C ASN A 56 4.80 -4.12 21.32
N ILE A 57 5.72 -4.40 20.39
CA ILE A 57 5.85 -3.72 19.12
C ILE A 57 6.03 -4.76 18.03
N GLU A 58 5.16 -4.71 17.03
CA GLU A 58 5.18 -5.58 15.85
C GLU A 58 5.27 -4.72 14.59
N HIS A 59 6.19 -5.07 13.70
CA HIS A 59 6.37 -4.39 12.42
C HIS A 59 6.43 -5.41 11.29
N GLU A 60 5.56 -5.23 10.30
CA GLU A 60 5.52 -6.02 9.07
C GLU A 60 5.69 -5.10 7.87
N ALA A 61 6.46 -5.53 6.88
CA ALA A 61 6.59 -4.84 5.61
C ALA A 61 6.63 -5.84 4.46
N THR A 62 5.68 -5.72 3.54
CA THR A 62 5.53 -6.62 2.39
C THR A 62 5.62 -5.82 1.09
N THR A 63 6.39 -6.31 0.13
CA THR A 63 6.45 -5.72 -1.21
C THR A 63 5.85 -6.69 -2.22
N SER A 64 4.84 -6.21 -2.94
CA SER A 64 4.15 -6.94 -4.00
C SER A 64 4.40 -6.24 -5.34
N LYS A 65 4.27 -7.00 -6.42
CA LYS A 65 4.32 -6.47 -7.78
C LYS A 65 3.12 -6.97 -8.55
N ILE A 66 2.51 -6.11 -9.37
CA ILE A 66 1.49 -6.57 -10.32
C ILE A 66 2.20 -7.45 -11.36
N SER A 67 1.84 -8.74 -11.41
CA SER A 67 2.47 -9.67 -12.36
C SER A 67 1.81 -9.58 -13.73
N ASP A 68 2.62 -9.77 -14.77
CA ASP A 68 2.11 -9.83 -16.16
C ASP A 68 1.12 -10.98 -16.33
N GLU A 69 1.29 -12.06 -15.57
CA GLU A 69 0.35 -13.20 -15.53
C GLU A 69 -1.00 -12.82 -14.93
N GLN A 70 -1.04 -12.04 -13.84
CA GLN A 70 -2.29 -11.54 -13.26
C GLN A 70 -3.03 -10.63 -14.25
N LEU A 71 -2.31 -9.74 -14.92
CA LEU A 71 -2.89 -8.88 -15.96
C LEU A 71 -3.40 -9.70 -17.13
N TYR A 72 -2.62 -10.66 -17.61
CA TYR A 72 -3.01 -11.56 -18.69
C TYR A 72 -4.27 -12.36 -18.35
N TYR A 73 -4.35 -12.87 -17.12
CA TYR A 73 -5.51 -13.59 -16.60
C TYR A 73 -6.78 -12.73 -16.56
N CYS A 74 -6.66 -11.46 -16.15
CA CYS A 74 -7.76 -10.50 -16.20
C CYS A 74 -8.17 -10.18 -17.65
N ASN A 75 -7.20 -9.97 -18.53
CA ASN A 75 -7.46 -9.67 -19.95
C ASN A 75 -8.17 -10.82 -20.66
N GLN A 76 -7.79 -12.07 -20.37
CA GLN A 76 -8.50 -13.26 -20.90
C GLN A 76 -9.97 -13.33 -20.47
N ARG A 77 -10.34 -12.65 -19.38
CA ARG A 77 -11.73 -12.53 -18.90
C ARG A 77 -12.48 -11.36 -19.50
N GLY A 78 -11.89 -10.68 -20.48
CA GLY A 78 -12.48 -9.56 -21.20
C GLY A 78 -12.31 -8.21 -20.52
N LEU A 79 -11.52 -8.13 -19.44
CA LEU A 79 -11.15 -6.84 -18.85
C LEU A 79 -10.10 -6.16 -19.73
N SER A 80 -10.21 -4.85 -19.90
CA SER A 80 -9.13 -4.06 -20.45
C SER A 80 -7.92 -4.07 -19.49
N GLN A 81 -6.74 -3.73 -20.00
CA GLN A 81 -5.55 -3.64 -19.16
C GLN A 81 -5.73 -2.62 -18.02
N GLU A 82 -6.41 -1.52 -18.28
CA GLU A 82 -6.71 -0.48 -17.28
C GLU A 82 -7.71 -0.98 -16.23
N GLU A 83 -8.76 -1.69 -16.65
CA GLU A 83 -9.72 -2.31 -15.74
C GLU A 83 -9.05 -3.38 -14.85
N ALA A 84 -8.13 -4.17 -15.42
CA ALA A 84 -7.36 -5.16 -14.68
C ALA A 84 -6.46 -4.52 -13.62
N VAL A 85 -5.71 -3.47 -13.98
CA VAL A 85 -4.88 -2.71 -13.05
C VAL A 85 -5.72 -2.10 -11.94
N SER A 86 -6.82 -1.42 -12.30
CA SER A 86 -7.74 -0.80 -11.36
C SER A 86 -8.32 -1.82 -10.37
N LEU A 87 -8.72 -3.01 -10.84
CA LEU A 87 -9.19 -4.09 -9.99
C LEU A 87 -8.14 -4.53 -8.96
N ILE A 88 -6.91 -4.77 -9.40
CA ILE A 88 -5.81 -5.24 -8.54
C ILE A 88 -5.45 -4.18 -7.51
N VAL A 89 -5.31 -2.92 -7.94
CA VAL A 89 -4.96 -1.80 -7.05
C VAL A 89 -6.06 -1.53 -6.02
N ASN A 90 -7.34 -1.56 -6.43
CA ASN A 90 -8.46 -1.44 -5.50
C ASN A 90 -8.49 -2.58 -4.48
N GLY A 91 -8.17 -3.81 -4.90
CA GLY A 91 -7.99 -4.95 -4.01
C GLY A 91 -6.89 -4.72 -2.97
N PHE A 92 -5.74 -4.20 -3.41
CA PHE A 92 -4.61 -3.87 -2.52
C PHE A 92 -4.94 -2.77 -1.49
N CYS A 93 -5.70 -1.76 -1.89
CA CYS A 93 -6.11 -0.65 -1.03
C CYS A 93 -7.38 -0.91 -0.21
N LYS A 94 -8.04 -2.06 -0.39
CA LYS A 94 -9.37 -2.36 0.17
C LYS A 94 -9.47 -2.11 1.68
N GLU A 95 -8.51 -2.60 2.45
CA GLU A 95 -8.51 -2.47 3.92
C GLU A 95 -8.44 -1.01 4.37
N VAL A 96 -7.70 -0.16 3.63
CA VAL A 96 -7.58 1.27 3.92
C VAL A 96 -8.87 2.00 3.54
N LEU A 97 -9.41 1.69 2.35
CA LEU A 97 -10.64 2.31 1.85
C LEU A 97 -11.86 1.97 2.72
N GLN A 98 -11.89 0.78 3.32
CA GLN A 98 -12.94 0.37 4.25
C GLN A 98 -12.95 1.15 5.57
N GLN A 99 -11.86 1.84 5.92
CA GLN A 99 -11.81 2.72 7.10
C GLN A 99 -12.38 4.12 6.82
N LEU A 100 -12.62 4.46 5.55
CA LEU A 100 -13.22 5.73 5.18
C LEU A 100 -14.75 5.66 5.25
N PRO A 101 -15.44 6.75 5.58
CA PRO A 101 -16.89 6.82 5.42
C PRO A 101 -17.27 6.53 3.96
N MET A 102 -18.43 5.87 3.77
CA MET A 102 -18.86 5.33 2.48
C MET A 102 -18.80 6.35 1.34
N GLU A 103 -19.23 7.58 1.60
CA GLU A 103 -19.25 8.68 0.63
C GLU A 103 -17.85 9.00 0.09
N PHE A 104 -16.83 9.00 0.97
CA PHE A 104 -15.44 9.26 0.59
C PHE A 104 -14.75 8.04 0.01
N ALA A 105 -15.12 6.83 0.46
CA ALA A 105 -14.55 5.60 -0.07
C ALA A 105 -14.86 5.42 -1.57
N VAL A 106 -16.11 5.71 -1.97
CA VAL A 106 -16.54 5.65 -3.37
C VAL A 106 -15.79 6.68 -4.22
N GLU A 107 -15.62 7.90 -3.71
CA GLU A 107 -14.91 8.95 -4.43
C GLU A 107 -13.42 8.64 -4.57
N ALA A 108 -12.77 8.19 -3.49
CA ALA A 108 -11.37 7.80 -3.50
C ALA A 108 -11.09 6.65 -4.49
N GLN A 109 -11.98 5.66 -4.57
CA GLN A 109 -11.88 4.57 -5.55
C GLN A 109 -11.92 5.08 -6.99
N LYS A 110 -12.82 6.01 -7.30
CA LYS A 110 -12.92 6.61 -8.64
C LYS A 110 -11.67 7.41 -8.99
N LEU A 111 -11.18 8.24 -8.06
CA LEU A 111 -9.98 9.05 -8.26
C LEU A 111 -8.73 8.19 -8.45
N VAL A 112 -8.62 7.08 -7.71
CA VAL A 112 -7.53 6.11 -7.89
C VAL A 112 -7.60 5.49 -9.28
N GLY A 113 -8.79 5.08 -9.74
CA GLY A 113 -8.97 4.56 -11.10
C GLY A 113 -8.50 5.53 -12.18
N ILE A 114 -8.96 6.78 -12.13
CA ILE A 114 -8.60 7.83 -13.11
C ILE A 114 -7.11 8.16 -13.05
N SER A 115 -6.50 8.19 -11.86
CA SER A 115 -5.07 8.50 -11.73
C SER A 115 -4.18 7.41 -12.30
N LEU A 116 -4.66 6.16 -12.31
CA LEU A 116 -3.97 5.03 -12.91
C LEU A 116 -4.16 5.02 -14.43
N GLU A 117 -5.30 5.47 -14.94
CA GLU A 117 -5.55 5.68 -16.36
C GLU A 117 -4.48 6.63 -16.95
N GLY A 118 -3.77 6.19 -17.99
CA GLY A 118 -2.70 6.97 -18.64
C GLY A 118 -1.36 7.12 -17.87
N SER A 119 -1.29 6.79 -16.58
CA SER A 119 -0.03 6.79 -15.79
C SER A 119 0.77 5.48 -15.91
N VAL A 120 0.18 4.46 -16.55
CA VAL A 120 0.78 3.14 -16.78
C VAL A 120 1.27 3.06 -18.23
N GLY A 121 2.51 3.49 -18.47
CA GLY A 121 3.16 3.48 -19.78
C GLY A 121 4.62 3.93 -19.73
#